data_AF-A0A6P0UB82-F1
#
_entry.id   AF-A0A6P0UB82-F1
#
_cell.length_a   1.000
_cell.length_b   1.000
_cell.length_c   1.000
_cell.angle_alpha   90.00
_cell.angle_beta   90.00
_cell.angle_gamma   90.00
#
_symmetry.space_group_name_H-M   'P 1'
#
loop_
_entity.id
_entity.type
_entity.pdbx_description
1 polymer ?
#
loop_
_entity_poly.entity_id
_entity_poly.type
_entity_poly.pdbx_seq_one_letter_code
_entity_poly.pdbx_strand_id
1 'polypeptide(L)' 'MEKLEKYRNYIEQIIKEYGQYKPSYGDVEVQTILDRDRDHYQLLNVGWDGNERIRGCVLQIDIKNEK' A
#
# COMPACT_ATOMS: atom_id res chain seq x y z
N MET A 1 -6.00 17.30 -14.88
CA MET A 1 -6.69 17.36 -13.57
C MET A 1 -7.64 16.19 -13.34
N GLU A 2 -8.74 16.04 -14.09
CA GLU A 2 -9.73 14.96 -13.85
C GLU A 2 -9.15 13.54 -13.94
N LYS A 3 -8.28 13.31 -14.95
CA LYS A 3 -7.59 12.03 -15.13
C LYS A 3 -6.68 11.66 -13.95
N LEU A 4 -5.88 12.61 -13.47
CA LEU A 4 -4.95 12.41 -12.35
C LEU A 4 -5.74 12.08 -11.08
N GLU A 5 -6.78 12.86 -10.80
CA GLU A 5 -7.66 12.65 -9.66
C GLU A 5 -8.35 11.28 -9.71
N LYS A 6 -8.78 10.85 -10.90
CA LYS A 6 -9.31 9.51 -11.14
C LYS A 6 -8.29 8.41 -10.82
N TYR A 7 -7.04 8.57 -11.24
CA TYR A 7 -5.97 7.62 -10.92
C TYR A 7 -5.68 7.54 -9.43
N ARG A 8 -5.56 8.68 -8.74
CA ARG A 8 -5.36 8.74 -7.29
C ARG A 8 -6.47 7.98 -6.56
N ASN A 9 -7.73 8.24 -6.92
CA ASN A 9 -8.87 7.59 -6.29
C ASN A 9 -8.89 6.07 -6.53
N TYR A 10 -8.58 5.60 -7.75
CA TYR A 10 -8.50 4.17 -8.03
C TYR A 10 -7.35 3.49 -7.29
N ILE A 11 -6.16 4.11 -7.25
CA ILE A 11 -5.01 3.56 -6.55
C ILE A 11 -5.27 3.49 -5.04
N GLU A 12 -5.79 4.57 -4.44
CA GLU A 12 -6.16 4.57 -3.02
C GLU A 12 -7.24 3.52 -2.71
N GLN A 13 -8.23 3.35 -3.58
CA GLN A 13 -9.28 2.34 -3.40
C GLN A 13 -8.68 0.92 -3.39
N ILE A 14 -7.84 0.59 -4.37
CA ILE A 14 -7.15 -0.70 -4.45
C ILE A 14 -6.33 -0.94 -3.18
N ILE A 15 -5.49 0.02 -2.78
CA ILE A 15 -4.63 -0.15 -1.61
C ILE A 15 -5.45 -0.30 -0.31
N LYS A 16 -6.52 0.49 -0.14
CA LYS A 16 -7.41 0.39 1.03
C LYS A 16 -8.14 -0.94 1.08
N GLU A 17 -8.58 -1.45 -0.07
CA GLU A 17 -9.24 -2.76 -0.20
C GLU A 17 -8.28 -3.89 0.19
N TYR A 18 -7.08 -3.94 -0.42
CA TYR A 18 -6.10 -4.96 -0.09
C TYR A 18 -5.53 -4.82 1.32
N GLY A 19 -5.51 -3.61 1.88
CA GLY A 19 -5.11 -3.35 3.26
C GLY A 19 -6.05 -3.91 4.33
N GLN A 20 -7.26 -4.36 3.96
CA GLN A 20 -8.15 -5.04 4.91
C GLN A 20 -7.74 -6.50 5.19
N TYR A 21 -6.91 -7.10 4.33
CA TYR A 21 -6.49 -8.48 4.51
C TYR A 21 -5.25 -8.55 5.40
N LYS A 22 -5.28 -9.45 6.39
CA LYS A 22 -4.12 -9.77 7.23
C LYS A 22 -3.49 -11.09 6.75
N PRO A 23 -2.16 -11.22 6.71
CA PRO A 23 -1.51 -12.52 6.55
C PRO A 23 -2.03 -13.53 7.57
N SER A 24 -2.17 -14.79 7.15
CA SER A 24 -2.65 -15.88 8.01
C SER A 24 -1.58 -16.43 8.97
N TYR A 25 -0.37 -15.88 8.93
CA TYR A 25 0.80 -16.31 9.69
C TYR A 25 1.43 -15.12 10.42
N GLY A 26 2.15 -15.42 11.50
CA GLY A 26 2.85 -14.45 12.33
C GLY A 26 1.95 -13.39 12.98
N ASP A 27 2.60 -12.48 13.69
CA ASP A 27 2.01 -11.21 14.10
C ASP A 27 2.46 -10.12 13.12
N VAL A 28 1.74 -10.05 11.99
CA VAL A 28 2.07 -9.16 10.88
C VAL A 28 0.95 -8.14 10.67
N GLU A 29 1.30 -6.86 10.81
CA GLU A 29 0.45 -5.73 10.46
C GLU A 29 0.53 -5.46 8.96
N VAL A 30 -0.61 -5.07 8.37
CA VAL A 30 -0.66 -4.49 7.03
C VAL A 30 -0.80 -2.98 7.15
N GLN A 31 0.21 -2.26 6.67
CA GLN A 31 0.28 -0.80 6.73
C GLN A 31 0.02 -0.20 5.36
N THR A 32 -0.95 0.72 5.29
CA THR A 32 -1.27 1.51 4.11
C THR A 32 -0.57 2.86 4.20
N ILE A 33 0.29 3.17 3.23
CA ILE A 33 1.00 4.47 3.14
C ILE A 33 0.50 5.18 1.89
N LEU A 34 -0.21 6.29 2.09
CA LEU A 34 -0.78 7.09 1.00
C LEU A 34 -0.20 8.49 1.07
N ASP A 35 0.66 8.80 0.10
CA ASP A 35 1.29 10.09 -0.03
C ASP A 35 0.81 10.75 -1.30
N ARG A 36 -0.31 11.45 -1.16
CA ARG A 36 -1.03 12.07 -2.27
C ARG A 36 -0.32 13.31 -2.81
N ASP A 37 0.50 13.96 -1.99
CA ASP A 37 1.24 15.16 -2.39
C ASP A 37 2.40 14.82 -3.32
N ARG A 38 3.05 13.67 -3.10
CA ARG A 38 4.17 13.18 -3.91
C ARG A 38 3.79 12.03 -4.85
N ASP A 39 2.52 11.64 -4.86
CA ASP A 39 1.96 10.55 -5.66
C ASP A 39 2.68 9.20 -5.46
N HIS A 40 2.96 8.86 -4.19
CA HIS A 40 3.55 7.59 -3.78
C HIS A 40 2.56 6.80 -2.91
N TYR A 41 2.26 5.57 -3.30
CA TYR A 41 1.26 4.76 -2.62
C TYR A 41 1.79 3.34 -2.37
N GLN A 42 1.77 2.88 -1.12
CA GLN A 42 2.34 1.59 -0.72
C GLN A 42 1.42 0.81 0.20
N LEU A 43 1.54 -0.52 0.10
CA LEU A 43 1.00 -1.50 1.03
C LEU A 43 2.16 -2.33 1.57
N LEU A 44 2.40 -2.26 2.88
CA LEU A 44 3.51 -2.93 3.54
C LEU A 44 3.01 -4.00 4.51
N ASN A 45 3.71 -5.12 4.56
CA ASN A 45 3.63 -6.07 5.66
C ASN A 45 4.75 -5.78 6.65
N VAL A 46 4.42 -5.56 7.92
CA VAL A 46 5.36 -5.22 8.99
C VAL A 46 5.02 -6.01 10.24
N GLY A 47 5.96 -6.81 10.73
CA GLY A 47 5.71 -7.62 11.92
C GLY A 47 6.74 -8.70 12.13
N TRP A 48 6.32 -9.82 12.70
CA TRP A 48 7.18 -10.95 13.02
C TRP A 48 6.48 -12.27 12.74
N ASP A 49 7.21 -13.27 12.26
CA ASP A 49 6.76 -14.66 12.27
C ASP A 49 7.77 -15.47 13.11
N GLY A 50 7.39 -15.77 14.36
CA GLY A 50 8.34 -16.25 15.36
C GLY A 50 9.50 -15.27 15.57
N ASN A 51 10.72 -15.73 15.25
CA ASN A 51 11.95 -14.92 15.35
C ASN A 51 12.33 -14.24 14.02
N GLU A 52 11.54 -14.42 12.96
CA GLU A 52 11.79 -13.82 11.65
C GLU A 52 11.12 -12.45 11.55
N ARG A 53 11.91 -11.42 11.24
CA ARG A 53 11.40 -10.07 11.01
C ARG A 53 10.73 -10.00 9.64
N ILE A 54 9.43 -9.71 9.62
CA ILE A 54 8.70 -9.42 8.39
C ILE A 54 8.71 -7.91 8.14
N ARG A 55 9.30 -7.51 7.01
CA ARG A 55 9.21 -6.15 6.46
C ARG A 55 9.27 -6.23 4.94
N GLY A 56 8.14 -6.14 4.27
CA GLY A 56 8.06 -6.26 2.81
C GLY A 56 6.99 -5.38 2.20
N CYS A 57 7.28 -4.79 1.04
CA CYS A 57 6.30 -4.06 0.25
C CYS A 57 5.54 -5.03 -0.65
N VAL A 58 4.24 -5.16 -0.41
CA VAL A 58 3.35 -6.04 -1.17
C VAL A 58 2.94 -5.37 -2.48
N LEU A 59 2.62 -4.07 -2.41
CA LEU A 59 2.23 -3.27 -3.56
C LEU A 59 2.83 -1.88 -3.43
N GLN A 60 3.44 -1.39 -4.51
CA GLN A 60 3.87 -0.01 -4.65
C GLN A 60 3.43 0.52 -6.01
N ILE A 61 2.74 1.66 -6.00
CA ILE A 61 2.30 2.36 -7.19
C ILE A 61 2.71 3.83 -7.04
N ASP A 62 3.32 4.37 -8.09
CA ASP A 62 3.61 5.79 -8.20
C ASP A 62 2.83 6.36 -9.39
N ILE A 63 2.37 7.61 -9.29
CA ILE A 63 1.95 8.36 -10.48
C ILE A 63 3.08 9.31 -10.86
N LYS A 64 3.63 9.16 -12.06
CA LYS A 64 4.74 9.98 -12.57
C LYS A 64 4.36 10.53 -13.94
N ASN A 65 4.49 11.85 -14.11
CA ASN A 65 4.12 12.52 -15.37
C ASN A 65 2.68 12.19 -15.80
N GLU A 66 1.75 12.23 -14.84
CA GLU A 66 0.31 11.92 -15.04
C GLU A 66 0.00 10.48 -15.51
N LYS A 67 0.87 9.51 -15.19
CA LYS A 67 0.71 8.09 -15.52
C LYS A 67 1.14 7.19 -14.39
#